data_AF-A0A2H9PCY6-F1
#
_entry.id   AF-A0A2H9PCY6-F1
#
_cell.length_a   1.000
_cell.length_b   1.000
_cell.length_c   1.000
_cell.angle_alpha   90.00
_cell.angle_beta   90.00
_cell.angle_gamma   90.00
#
_symmetry.space_group_name_H-M   'P 1'
#
loop_
_entity.id
_entity.type
_entity.pdbx_description
1 polymer ?
#
loop_
_entity_poly.entity_id
_entity_poly.type
_entity_poly.pdbx_seq_one_letter_code
_entity_poly.pdbx_strand_id
1 'polypeptide(L)' 'MPYFSKFYKVWVRNSIAKEFTDSRGKVDDMMAGLHEIRVRMAEEKYAVEKSGKRMKVLRIDEGKKPYQKLKKK' A
#
# COMPACT_ATOMS: atom_id res chain seq x y z
N MET A 1 -2.73 15.94 -8.08
CA MET A 1 -3.24 14.79 -8.87
C MET A 1 -2.77 13.54 -8.15
N PRO A 2 -3.65 12.56 -7.85
CA PRO A 2 -3.27 11.41 -7.04
C PRO A 2 -2.10 10.69 -7.71
N TYR A 3 -1.09 10.31 -6.92
CA TYR A 3 0.09 9.66 -7.43
C TYR A 3 -0.16 8.15 -7.48
N PHE A 4 0.05 7.51 -8.63
CA PHE A 4 -0.05 6.06 -8.72
C PHE A 4 1.29 5.43 -8.36
N SER A 5 1.32 4.73 -7.23
CA SER A 5 2.50 3.98 -6.85
C SER A 5 2.66 2.77 -7.77
N LYS A 6 3.76 2.71 -8.53
CA LYS A 6 4.01 1.61 -9.47
C LYS A 6 4.46 0.35 -8.75
N PHE A 7 5.26 0.52 -7.68
CA PHE A 7 5.78 -0.58 -6.88
C PHE A 7 4.65 -1.37 -6.21
N TYR A 8 3.75 -0.68 -5.51
CA TYR A 8 2.65 -1.32 -4.77
C TYR A 8 1.33 -1.38 -5.54
N LYS A 9 1.23 -0.73 -6.71
CA LYS A 9 0.01 -0.65 -7.55
C LYS A 9 -1.19 -0.06 -6.81
N VAL A 10 -0.94 1.00 -6.03
CA VAL A 10 -1.98 1.71 -5.26
C VAL A 10 -2.00 3.19 -5.61
N TRP A 11 -3.19 3.80 -5.59
CA TRP A 11 -3.32 5.25 -5.66
C TRP A 11 -3.02 5.88 -4.31
N VAL A 12 -2.03 6.76 -4.29
CA VAL A 12 -1.60 7.52 -3.11
C VAL A 12 -2.30 8.87 -3.09
N ARG A 13 -2.85 9.24 -1.94
CA ARG A 13 -3.48 10.56 -1.74
C ARG A 13 -2.47 11.69 -1.96
N ASN A 14 -2.93 12.84 -2.45
CA ASN A 14 -2.07 13.98 -2.76
C ASN A 14 -1.24 14.47 -1.56
N SER A 15 -1.84 14.47 -0.35
CA SER A 15 -1.17 14.89 0.88
C SER A 15 0.06 14.02 1.16
N ILE A 16 -0.11 12.70 1.10
CA ILE A 16 0.94 11.71 1.31
C ILE A 16 2.00 11.83 0.20
N ALA A 17 1.58 11.86 -1.07
CA ALA A 17 2.52 11.98 -2.18
C ALA A 17 3.42 13.23 -2.07
N LYS A 18 2.85 14.36 -1.61
CA LYS A 18 3.59 15.61 -1.41
C LYS A 18 4.68 15.50 -0.33
N GLU A 19 4.43 14.78 0.75
CA GLU A 19 5.41 14.55 1.82
C GLU A 19 6.63 13.75 1.33
N PHE A 20 6.41 12.86 0.35
CA PHE A 20 7.45 12.03 -0.26
C PHE A 20 7.97 12.58 -1.58
N THR A 21 7.69 13.86 -1.90
CA THR A 21 8.20 14.53 -3.10
C THR A 21 9.48 15.29 -2.77
N ASP A 22 10.53 15.08 -3.56
CA ASP A 22 11.79 15.82 -3.43
C ASP A 22 11.72 17.24 -4.04
N SER A 23 12.78 18.03 -3.86
CA SER A 23 12.88 19.39 -4.40
C SER A 23 12.89 19.45 -5.94
N ARG A 24 13.04 18.31 -6.62
CA ARG A 24 12.99 18.18 -8.08
C ARG A 24 11.60 17.73 -8.57
N GLY A 25 10.64 17.57 -7.67
CA GLY A 25 9.29 17.14 -7.99
C GLY A 25 9.14 15.63 -8.20
N LYS A 26 10.12 14.82 -7.80
CA LYS A 26 10.08 13.36 -7.91
C LYS A 26 9.55 12.75 -6.61
N VAL A 27 8.52 11.92 -6.73
CA VAL A 27 7.95 11.17 -5.61
C VAL A 27 8.77 9.90 -5.36
N ASP A 28 9.11 9.63 -4.11
CA ASP A 28 9.59 8.32 -3.67
C ASP A 28 8.43 7.31 -3.72
N ASP A 29 8.37 6.55 -4.81
CA ASP A 29 7.30 5.57 -5.10
C ASP A 29 7.12 4.55 -3.97
N MET A 30 8.22 4.04 -3.42
CA MET A 30 8.18 3.00 -2.41
C MET A 30 7.66 3.55 -1.08
N MET A 31 8.19 4.70 -0.65
CA MET A 31 7.80 5.28 0.63
C MET A 31 6.36 5.82 0.59
N ALA A 32 5.97 6.47 -0.50
CA ALA A 32 4.61 6.98 -0.67
C ALA A 32 3.58 5.84 -0.72
N GLY A 33 3.85 4.77 -1.48
CA GLY A 33 2.96 3.61 -1.57
C GLY A 33 2.85 2.85 -0.26
N LEU A 34 3.96 2.64 0.45
CA LEU A 34 3.96 1.98 1.76
C LEU A 34 3.18 2.78 2.80
N HIS A 35 3.35 4.10 2.83
CA HIS A 35 2.65 4.97 3.77
C HIS A 35 1.13 4.92 3.54
N GLU A 36 0.67 4.99 2.28
CA GLU A 36 -0.74 4.85 1.93
C GLU A 36 -1.33 3.52 2.42
N ILE A 37 -0.61 2.41 2.22
CA ILE A 37 -1.06 1.09 2.71
C ILE A 37 -1.20 1.08 4.23
N ARG A 38 -0.22 1.65 4.95
CA ARG A 38 -0.28 1.74 6.42
C ARG A 38 -1.47 2.58 6.90
N VAL A 39 -1.72 3.72 6.26
CA VAL A 39 -2.86 4.59 6.58
C VAL A 39 -4.17 3.85 6.37
N ARG A 40 -4.35 3.17 5.23
CA ARG A 40 -5.57 2.37 4.97
C ARG A 40 -5.76 1.26 6.01
N MET A 41 -4.71 0.53 6.35
CA MET A 41 -4.79 -0.49 7.41
C MET A 41 -5.16 0.11 8.77
N ALA A 42 -4.69 1.32 9.09
CA ALA A 42 -5.06 2.02 10.32
C ALA A 42 -6.52 2.49 10.30
N GLU A 43 -6.98 3.07 9.17
CA GLU A 43 -8.37 3.46 8.96
C GLU A 43 -9.33 2.26 9.07
N GLU A 44 -8.96 1.12 8.47
CA GLU A 44 -9.71 -0.14 8.57
C GLU A 44 -9.75 -0.68 10.01
N LYS A 45 -8.61 -0.69 10.71
CA LYS A 45 -8.56 -1.10 12.13
C LYS A 45 -9.46 -0.23 13.00
N TYR A 46 -9.40 1.10 12.82
CA TYR A 46 -10.24 2.03 13.57
C TYR A 46 -11.73 1.84 13.25
N ALA A 47 -12.07 1.60 11.98
CA ALA A 47 -13.44 1.27 11.58
C ALA A 47 -13.94 -0.04 12.19
N VAL A 48 -13.07 -1.05 12.31
CA VAL A 48 -13.33 -2.33 12.95
C VAL A 48 -13.53 -2.20 14.47
N GLU A 49 -12.67 -1.45 15.15
CA GLU A 49 -12.81 -1.16 16.58
C GLU A 49 -14.12 -0.42 16.88
N LYS A 50 -14.45 0.58 16.04
CA LYS A 50 -15.70 1.35 16.16
C LYS A 50 -16.96 0.51 15.89
N SER A 51 -16.87 -0.53 15.06
CA SER A 51 -17.99 -1.42 14.71
C SER A 51 -18.04 -2.72 15.54
N GLY A 52 -17.08 -2.96 16.44
CA GLY A 52 -17.04 -4.12 17.34
C GLY A 52 -16.78 -5.47 16.65
N LYS A 53 -16.59 -5.51 15.33
CA LYS A 53 -16.40 -6.75 14.56
C LYS A 53 -14.93 -7.03 14.29
N ARG A 54 -14.25 -7.73 15.20
CA ARG A 54 -12.84 -8.14 15.09
C ARG A 54 -12.55 -8.80 13.72
N MET A 55 -11.78 -8.14 12.86
CA MET A 55 -11.34 -8.71 11.59
C MET A 55 -10.22 -9.72 11.84
N LYS A 56 -10.35 -10.93 11.30
CA LYS A 56 -9.25 -11.90 11.22
C LYS A 56 -8.23 -11.35 10.23
N VAL A 57 -7.12 -10.81 10.75
CA VAL A 57 -5.96 -10.45 9.93
C VAL A 57 -5.45 -11.74 9.29
N LEU A 58 -5.67 -11.93 8.00
CA LEU A 58 -4.99 -12.96 7.23
C LEU A 58 -3.50 -12.63 7.30
N ARG A 59 -2.77 -13.41 8.11
CA ARG A 59 -1.31 -13.42 8.08
C ARG A 59 -0.91 -13.75 6.64
N ILE A 60 -0.31 -12.78 5.97
CA ILE A 60 0.43 -13.07 4.74
C ILE A 60 1.70 -13.74 5.25
N ASP A 61 1.71 -15.07 5.23
CA ASP A 61 2.92 -15.83 5.57
C ASP A 61 4.06 -15.32 4.69
N GLU A 62 5.09 -14.77 5.32
CA GLU A 62 6.36 -14.38 4.72
C GLU A 62 7.02 -15.62 4.12
N GLY A 63 6.68 -15.98 2.88
CA GLY A 63 7.24 -17.21 2.33
C GLY A 63 6.87 -17.66 0.92
N LYS A 64 6.06 -16.93 0.14
CA LYS A 64 5.77 -17.36 -1.25
C LYS A 64 6.04 -16.25 -2.26
N LYS A 65 7.21 -16.35 -2.91
CA LYS A 65 7.48 -15.73 -4.22
C LYS A 65 6.29 -16.00 -5.15
N PRO A 66 5.81 -15.00 -5.93
CA PRO A 66 4.80 -15.28 -6.94
C PRO A 66 5.42 -16.22 -7.99
N TYR A 67 4.96 -17.47 -8.02
CA TYR A 67 5.29 -18.45 -9.05
C TYR A 67 4.88 -17.89 -10.42
N GLN A 68 5.85 -17.42 -11.21
CA GLN A 68 5.69 -17.30 -12.65
C GLN A 68 5.63 -18.71 -13.22
N LYS A 69 4.45 -19.16 -13.64
CA LYS A 69 4.35 -20.30 -14.57
C LYS A 69 4.85 -19.84 -15.94
N LEU A 70 6.14 -20.03 -16.19
CA LEU A 70 6.69 -20.04 -17.54
C LEU A 70 6.10 -21.27 -18.26
N LYS A 71 5.08 -21.04 -19.09
CA LYS A 71 4.68 -22.00 -20.12
C LYS A 71 5.82 -22.11 -21.13
N LYS A 72 6.53 -23.24 -21.17
CA LYS A 72 7.27 -23.64 -22.36
C LYS A 72 6.41 -24.63 -23.14
N LYS A 73 6.14 -24.26 -24.40
CA LYS A 73 5.69 -25.14 -25.48
C LYS A 73 6.76 -26.18 -25.76
#